data_AF-A0A845PTY8-F1
#
_entry.id   AF-A0A845PTY8-F1
#
_cell.length_a   1.000
_cell.length_b   1.000
_cell.length_c   1.000
_cell.angle_alpha   90.00
_cell.angle_beta   90.00
_cell.angle_gamma   90.00
#
_symmetry.space_group_name_H-M   'P 1'
#
loop_
_entity.id
_entity.type
_entity.pdbx_description
1 polymer ?
#
loop_
_entity_poly.entity_id
_entity_poly.type
_entity_poly.pdbx_seq_one_letter_code
_entity_poly.pdbx_strand_id
1 'polypeptide(L)' 'LKGFPEAVEAVFPKTRVQLCVVHQIRSSMRYVPDRDKKAVMEDMKPI' A
#
# COMPACT_ATOMS: atom_id res chain seq x y z
N LEU A 1 0.88 -4.80 -9.28
CA LEU A 1 0.91 -5.23 -10.70
C LEU A 1 2.34 -5.60 -11.05
N LYS A 2 2.59 -6.77 -11.63
CA LYS A 2 3.94 -7.20 -12.02
C LYS A 2 4.39 -6.38 -13.24
N GLY A 3 5.62 -5.87 -13.24
CA GLY A 3 6.16 -5.11 -14.38
C GLY A 3 5.72 -3.64 -14.45
N PHE A 4 4.94 -3.15 -13.48
CA PHE A 4 4.40 -1.79 -13.53
C PHE A 4 5.44 -0.69 -13.27
N PRO A 5 6.31 -0.79 -12.24
CA PRO A 5 7.40 0.17 -12.06
C PRO A 5 8.32 0.28 -13.27
N GLU A 6 8.68 -0.87 -13.87
CA GLU A 6 9.59 -0.95 -15.01
C GLU A 6 9.00 -0.27 -16.26
N ALA A 7 7.68 -0.42 -16.48
CA ALA A 7 6.97 0.27 -17.56
C ALA A 7 6.91 1.80 -17.35
N VAL A 8 6.72 2.25 -16.10
CA VAL A 8 6.68 3.69 -15.78
C VAL A 8 8.06 4.32 -15.95
N GLU A 9 9.13 3.67 -15.49
CA GLU A 9 10.50 4.17 -15.63
C GLU A 9 10.93 4.29 -17.10
N ALA A 10 10.50 3.36 -17.96
CA ALA A 10 10.79 3.38 -19.39
C ALA A 10 10.20 4.60 -20.12
N VAL A 11 9.01 5.07 -19.71
CA VAL A 11 8.29 6.17 -20.37
C VAL A 11 8.47 7.50 -19.63
N PHE A 12 8.55 7.47 -18.31
CA PHE A 12 8.62 8.64 -17.43
C PHE A 12 9.81 8.54 -16.46
N PRO A 13 11.06 8.69 -16.94
CA PRO A 13 12.27 8.38 -16.18
C PRO A 13 12.54 9.30 -14.98
N LYS A 14 11.84 10.44 -14.89
CA LYS A 14 11.94 11.39 -13.76
C LYS A 14 10.85 11.17 -12.71
N THR A 15 9.90 10.27 -12.96
CA THR A 15 8.78 10.01 -12.05
C THR A 15 9.23 9.09 -10.94
N ARG A 16 8.94 9.46 -9.69
CA ARG A 16 9.10 8.56 -8.55
C ARG A 16 7.92 7.60 -8.48
N VAL A 17 8.16 6.32 -8.66
CA VAL A 17 7.15 5.28 -8.44
C VAL A 17 6.98 5.03 -6.95
N GLN A 18 5.75 5.11 -6.45
CA GLN A 18 5.39 4.80 -5.06
C GLN A 18 4.38 3.66 -5.03
N LEU A 19 4.52 2.75 -4.06
CA LEU A 19 3.45 1.80 -3.74
C LEU A 19 2.26 2.54 -3.12
N CYS A 20 1.06 2.23 -3.62
CA CYS A 20 -0.16 2.83 -3.10
C CYS A 20 -0.40 2.40 -1.65
N VAL A 21 -0.30 3.34 -0.72
CA VAL A 21 -0.49 3.11 0.72
C VAL A 21 -1.86 2.49 1.03
N VAL A 22 -2.91 2.84 0.29
CA VAL A 22 -4.25 2.24 0.45
C VAL A 22 -4.24 0.74 0.15
N HIS A 23 -3.57 0.32 -0.91
CA HIS A 23 -3.43 -1.10 -1.24
C HIS A 23 -2.56 -1.83 -0.21
N GLN A 24 -1.52 -1.18 0.31
CA GLN A 24 -0.67 -1.74 1.37
C GLN A 24 -1.47 -1.97 2.65
N ILE A 25 -2.21 -0.95 3.12
CA ILE A 25 -3.08 -1.05 4.30
C ILE A 25 -4.11 -2.17 4.10
N ARG A 26 -4.85 -2.17 2.99
CA ARG A 26 -5.87 -3.20 2.72
C ARG A 26 -5.28 -4.61 2.68
N SER A 27 -4.09 -4.78 2.10
CA SER A 27 -3.39 -6.07 2.07
C SER A 27 -3.01 -6.53 3.48
N SER A 28 -2.49 -5.64 4.33
CA SER A 28 -2.13 -5.96 5.71
C SER A 28 -3.34 -6.34 6.57
N MET A 29 -4.49 -5.65 6.38
CA MET A 29 -5.72 -5.89 7.15
C MET A 29 -6.35 -7.27 6.91
N ARG A 30 -5.93 -8.02 5.88
CA ARG A 30 -6.42 -9.39 5.63
C ARG A 30 -6.03 -10.39 6.72
N TYR A 31 -5.01 -10.07 7.50
CA TYR A 31 -4.50 -10.93 8.58
C TYR A 31 -5.03 -10.54 9.96
N VAL A 32 -5.83 -9.46 10.02
CA VAL A 32 -6.38 -8.94 11.27
C VAL A 32 -7.81 -9.49 11.45
N PRO A 33 -8.12 -10.17 12.56
CA PRO A 33 -9.48 -10.58 12.88
C PRO A 33 -10.44 -9.39 12.90
N ASP A 34 -11.68 -9.56 12.44
CA ASP A 34 -12.65 -8.45 12.31
C ASP A 34 -12.83 -7.63 13.60
N ARG A 35 -12.84 -8.31 14.75
CA ARG A 35 -12.96 -7.69 16.08
C ARG A 35 -11.82 -6.69 16.40
N ASP A 36 -10.64 -6.92 15.83
CA ASP A 36 -9.42 -6.16 16.13
C ASP A 36 -9.13 -5.09 15.06
N LYS A 37 -9.85 -5.11 13.92
CA LYS A 37 -9.59 -4.21 12.79
C LYS A 37 -9.65 -2.73 13.15
N LYS A 38 -10.58 -2.32 14.02
CA LYS A 38 -10.74 -0.93 14.41
C LYS A 38 -9.54 -0.43 15.21
N ALA A 39 -9.11 -1.21 16.22
CA ALA A 39 -7.95 -0.87 17.04
C ALA A 39 -6.67 -0.77 16.20
N VAL A 40 -6.42 -1.75 15.33
CA VAL A 40 -5.25 -1.75 14.45
C VAL A 40 -5.23 -0.54 13.50
N MET A 41 -6.40 -0.12 12.98
CA MET A 41 -6.48 1.06 12.11
C MET A 41 -6.22 2.37 12.85
N GLU A 42 -6.62 2.49 14.11
CA GLU A 42 -6.31 3.64 14.96
C GLU A 42 -4.80 3.74 15.20
N ASP A 43 -4.15 2.61 15.50
CA ASP A 43 -2.69 2.51 15.71
C ASP A 43 -1.88 2.73 14.42
N MET A 44 -2.45 2.43 13.24
CA MET A 44 -1.80 2.66 11.95
C MET A 44 -1.86 4.11 11.48
N LYS A 45 -2.82 4.92 11.95
CA LYS A 45 -3.03 6.30 11.49
C LYS A 45 -1.85 7.28 11.74
N PRO A 46 -1.06 7.18 12.83
CA PRO A 46 0.08 8.07 13.05
C PRO A 46 1.34 7.69 12.23
N ILE A 47 1.32 6.55 11.52
CA ILE A 47 2.41 6.06 10.67
C ILE A 47 2.25 6.61 9.25
#